data_AF-A0A2Z4EHT6-F1
#
_entry.id   AF-A0A2Z4EHT6-F1
#
_cell.length_a   1.000
_cell.length_b   1.000
_cell.length_c   1.000
_cell.angle_alpha   90.00
_cell.angle_beta   90.00
_cell.angle_gamma   90.00
#
_symmetry.space_group_name_H-M   'P 1'
#
loop_
_entity.id
_entity.type
_entity.pdbx_description
1 polymer ?
#
loop_
_entity_poly.entity_id
_entity_poly.type
_entity_poly.pdbx_seq_one_letter_code
_entity_poly.pdbx_strand_id
1 'polypeptide(L)'
;ELKNLLEKEDISLRAQSKQRASKITRIQIAEEQEKRNAAAMGKKKEPEKYLIQPLEENINRFQVDGLEAKSVTEAIAILSTRDEEEDKHPEKRMKAAYAAFEAANLPRIKAENPTLRLSQWKQILNKD
;
A
#
# COMPACT_ATOMS: atom_id res chain seq x y z
N GLU A 1 42.30 51.95 -5.27
CA GLU A 1 41.31 50.92 -4.83
C GLU A 1 41.97 49.75 -4.11
N LEU A 2 43.04 49.15 -4.65
CA LEU A 2 43.78 48.05 -4.01
C LEU A 2 44.21 48.32 -2.55
N LYS A 3 44.75 49.51 -2.28
CA LYS A 3 45.18 49.90 -0.93
C LYS A 3 44.02 49.95 0.09
N ASN A 4 42.85 50.37 -0.38
CA ASN A 4 41.63 50.43 0.42
C ASN A 4 41.08 49.02 0.73
N LEU A 5 41.30 48.06 -0.18
CA LEU A 5 40.90 46.67 0.04
C LEU A 5 41.83 45.99 1.05
N LEU A 6 43.14 46.24 0.94
CA LEU A 6 44.15 45.74 1.88
C LEU A 6 43.92 46.28 3.31
N GLU A 7 43.65 47.58 3.45
CA GLU A 7 43.33 48.16 4.76
C GLU A 7 42.06 47.53 5.38
N LYS A 8 41.05 47.19 4.58
CA LYS A 8 39.85 46.50 5.06
C LYS A 8 40.14 45.06 5.49
N GLU A 9 40.97 44.34 4.75
CA GLU A 9 41.40 42.98 5.12
C GLU A 9 42.23 42.97 6.40
N ASP A 10 43.19 43.90 6.54
CA ASP A 10 44.01 44.03 7.76
C ASP A 10 43.17 44.37 8.99
N ILE A 11 42.13 45.20 8.85
CA ILE A 11 41.20 45.50 9.95
C ILE A 11 40.40 44.26 10.37
N SER A 12 39.98 43.44 9.40
CA SER A 12 39.21 42.21 9.68
C SER A 12 40.08 41.08 10.25
N LEU A 13 41.34 40.99 9.85
CA LEU A 13 42.30 39.99 10.31
C LEU A 13 42.95 40.37 11.65
N ARG A 14 42.85 41.64 12.06
CA ARG A 14 43.30 42.08 13.38
C ARG A 14 42.38 41.47 14.43
N ALA A 15 42.80 40.32 14.96
CA ALA A 15 42.17 39.66 16.09
C ALA A 15 41.91 40.69 17.19
N GLN A 16 40.64 40.93 17.49
CA GLN A 16 40.26 41.82 18.58
C GLN A 16 40.99 41.36 19.84
N SER A 17 41.81 42.24 20.41
CA SER A 17 42.43 41.96 21.69
C SER A 17 41.31 41.60 22.65
N LYS A 18 41.38 40.42 23.28
CA LYS A 18 40.42 40.01 24.31
C LYS A 18 40.45 41.08 25.39
N GLN A 19 39.52 42.03 25.33
CA GLN A 19 39.35 43.02 26.38
C GLN A 19 39.04 42.21 27.63
N ARG A 20 39.86 42.39 28.68
CA ARG A 20 39.56 41.79 29.98
C ARG A 20 38.16 42.25 30.34
N ALA A 21 37.25 41.30 30.58
CA ALA A 21 35.87 41.59 30.92
C ALA A 21 35.88 42.67 32.02
N SER A 22 35.38 43.87 31.69
CA SER A 22 35.24 44.93 32.69
C SER A 22 34.33 44.38 33.79
N LYS A 23 34.62 44.73 35.05
CA LYS A 23 33.82 44.24 36.17
C LYS A 23 32.43 44.86 36.06
N ILE A 24 31.49 44.10 35.51
CA ILE A 24 30.08 44.47 35.43
C ILE A 24 29.48 44.33 36.83
N THR A 25 28.67 45.31 37.23
CA THR A 25 28.03 45.29 38.54
C THR A 25 26.90 44.25 38.57
N ARG A 26 26.63 43.67 39.74
CA ARG A 26 25.62 42.60 39.90
C ARG A 26 24.22 43.01 39.41
N ILE A 27 23.90 44.29 39.48
CA ILE A 27 22.62 44.86 39.03
C ILE A 27 22.49 44.75 37.50
N GLN A 28 23.53 45.10 36.75
CA GLN A 28 23.53 45.04 35.28
C GLN A 28 23.42 43.59 34.76
N ILE A 29 24.00 42.62 35.48
CA ILE A 29 23.89 41.20 35.13
C ILE A 29 22.44 40.72 35.28
N ALA A 30 21.74 41.16 36.33
CA ALA A 30 20.35 40.80 36.56
C ALA A 30 19.43 41.38 35.46
N GLU A 31 19.61 42.65 35.09
CA GLU A 31 18.82 43.30 34.03
C GLU A 31 19.04 42.65 32.65
N GLU A 32 20.29 42.31 32.30
CA GLU A 32 20.61 41.62 31.04
C GLU A 32 20.02 40.20 31.02
N GLN A 33 20.08 39.48 32.15
CA GLN A 33 19.44 38.17 32.27
C GLN A 33 17.92 38.24 32.15
N GLU A 34 17.29 39.25 32.75
CA GLU A 34 15.85 39.44 32.66
C GLU A 34 15.42 39.75 31.23
N LYS A 35 16.14 40.66 30.53
CA LYS A 35 15.90 40.94 29.11
C LYS A 35 16.08 39.70 28.23
N ARG A 36 17.13 38.91 28.49
CA ARG A 36 17.39 37.66 27.76
C ARG A 36 16.30 36.61 28.03
N ASN A 37 15.83 36.50 29.27
CA ASN A 37 14.76 35.59 29.65
C ASN A 37 13.42 36.02 29.04
N ALA A 38 13.10 37.31 29.01
CA ALA A 38 11.91 37.84 28.36
C ALA A 38 11.93 37.58 26.84
N ALA A 39 13.07 37.78 26.17
CA ALA A 39 13.26 37.46 24.76
C ALA A 39 13.17 35.95 24.47
N ALA A 40 13.60 35.10 25.41
CA ALA A 40 13.49 33.66 25.31
C ALA A 40 12.05 33.16 25.54
N MET A 41 11.28 33.82 26.40
CA MET A 41 9.86 33.50 26.64
C MET A 41 8.99 33.80 25.42
N GLY A 42 9.27 34.88 24.67
CA GLY A 42 8.57 35.19 23.42
C GLY A 42 8.86 34.23 22.25
N LYS A 43 9.88 33.37 22.35
CA LYS A 43 10.29 32.42 21.29
C LYS A 43 9.97 30.96 21.60
N LYS A 44 9.40 30.65 22.76
CA LYS A 44 8.86 29.32 23.02
C LYS A 44 7.54 29.20 22.27
N LYS A 45 7.60 28.75 21.02
CA LYS A 45 6.43 28.15 20.37
C LYS A 45 5.99 27.01 21.27
N GLU A 46 4.85 27.17 21.94
CA GLU A 46 4.22 26.04 22.62
C GLU A 46 4.05 24.91 21.59
N PRO A 47 4.30 23.64 21.96
CA PRO A 47 4.02 22.55 21.06
C PRO A 47 2.52 22.59 20.76
N GLU A 48 2.19 22.93 19.50
CA GLU A 48 0.82 23.03 19.05
C GLU A 48 0.11 21.71 19.37
N LYS A 49 -0.96 21.88 20.13
CA LYS A 49 -1.69 20.87 20.86
C LYS A 49 -2.04 19.67 19.99
N TYR A 50 -1.65 18.48 20.45
CA TYR A 50 -2.22 17.18 20.11
C TYR A 50 -3.75 17.08 20.32
N LEU A 51 -4.39 18.18 20.71
CA LEU A 51 -5.81 18.31 21.02
C LEU A 51 -6.62 18.95 19.89
N ILE A 52 -5.97 19.57 18.90
CA ILE A 52 -6.66 20.30 17.81
C ILE A 52 -6.79 19.42 16.54
N GLN A 53 -5.85 18.49 16.33
CA GLN A 53 -5.95 17.49 15.27
C GLN A 53 -6.17 16.12 15.89
N PRO A 54 -7.33 15.48 15.64
CA PRO A 54 -7.53 14.08 15.97
C PRO A 54 -6.40 13.27 15.33
N LEU A 55 -5.79 12.36 16.08
CA LEU A 55 -4.84 11.42 15.50
C LEU A 55 -5.54 10.59 14.43
N GLU A 56 -4.90 10.47 13.26
CA GLU A 56 -5.39 9.57 12.23
C GLU A 56 -5.38 8.13 12.75
N GLU A 57 -6.50 7.44 12.57
CA GLU A 57 -6.62 6.06 13.02
C GLU A 57 -5.71 5.14 12.21
N ASN A 58 -5.09 4.19 12.91
CA ASN A 58 -4.26 3.20 12.25
C ASN A 58 -5.15 2.16 11.53
N ILE A 59 -5.17 2.25 10.20
CA ILE A 59 -5.94 1.36 9.31
C ILE A 59 -5.63 -0.12 9.55
N ASN A 60 -4.39 -0.47 9.95
CA ASN A 60 -4.00 -1.85 10.24
C ASN A 60 -4.61 -2.42 11.54
N ARG A 61 -5.22 -1.56 12.37
CA ARG A 61 -5.95 -1.97 13.59
C ARG A 61 -7.47 -1.91 13.43
N PHE A 62 -7.95 -1.49 12.27
CA PHE A 62 -9.37 -1.35 12.01
C PHE A 62 -9.99 -2.74 11.86
N GLN A 63 -10.94 -3.08 12.75
CA GLN A 63 -11.75 -4.28 12.58
C GLN A 63 -12.87 -3.94 11.61
N VAL A 64 -12.83 -4.52 10.42
CA VAL A 64 -13.91 -4.38 9.45
C VAL A 64 -15.09 -5.21 9.94
N ASP A 65 -16.18 -4.56 10.34
CA ASP A 65 -17.42 -5.24 10.67
C ASP A 65 -18.05 -5.77 9.37
N GLY A 66 -17.93 -7.08 9.14
CA GLY A 66 -18.42 -7.72 7.92
C GLY A 66 -17.88 -9.13 7.72
N LEU A 67 -18.19 -9.71 6.55
CA LEU A 67 -17.65 -10.98 6.11
C LEU A 67 -16.22 -10.77 5.58
N GLU A 68 -15.23 -11.16 6.37
CA GLU A 68 -13.82 -11.12 6.00
C GLU A 68 -13.40 -12.48 5.45
N ALA A 69 -12.85 -12.53 4.24
CA ALA A 69 -12.24 -13.74 3.70
C ALA A 69 -10.73 -13.72 3.91
N LYS A 70 -10.19 -14.76 4.54
CA LYS A 70 -8.72 -14.94 4.70
C LYS A 70 -8.16 -15.96 3.70
N SER A 71 -9.03 -16.71 3.03
CA SER A 71 -8.67 -17.70 2.02
C SER A 71 -9.45 -17.49 0.72
N VAL A 72 -8.90 -17.97 -0.40
CA VAL A 72 -9.55 -17.89 -1.73
C VAL A 72 -10.91 -18.59 -1.71
N THR A 73 -10.99 -19.75 -1.07
CA THR A 73 -12.24 -20.52 -0.92
C THR A 73 -13.31 -19.76 -0.15
N GLU A 74 -12.90 -19.05 0.90
CA GLU A 74 -13.81 -18.25 1.73
C GLU A 74 -14.27 -16.98 1.00
N ALA A 75 -13.39 -16.35 0.21
CA ALA A 75 -13.76 -15.23 -0.65
C ALA A 75 -14.78 -15.64 -1.71
N ILE A 76 -14.58 -16.82 -2.32
CA ILE A 76 -15.53 -17.40 -3.27
C ILE A 76 -16.86 -17.69 -2.57
N ALA A 77 -16.85 -18.27 -1.37
CA ALA A 77 -18.08 -18.57 -0.63
C ALA A 77 -18.87 -17.31 -0.28
N ILE A 78 -18.20 -16.24 0.18
CA ILE A 78 -18.84 -14.96 0.53
C ILE A 78 -19.41 -14.25 -0.71
N LEU A 79 -18.72 -14.33 -1.86
CA LEU A 79 -19.11 -13.64 -3.10
C LEU A 79 -20.00 -14.49 -4.03
N SER A 80 -20.11 -15.80 -3.79
CA SER A 80 -20.91 -16.66 -4.65
C SER A 80 -22.38 -16.37 -4.45
N THR A 81 -23.02 -15.85 -5.50
CA THR A 81 -24.48 -15.64 -5.58
C THR A 81 -25.20 -16.81 -6.22
N ARG A 82 -24.45 -17.82 -6.67
CA ARG A 82 -24.97 -19.06 -7.23
C ARG A 82 -24.63 -20.21 -6.31
N ASP A 83 -25.67 -20.90 -5.86
CA ASP A 83 -25.57 -22.31 -5.51
C ASP A 83 -25.33 -23.08 -6.81
N GLU A 84 -24.14 -22.93 -7.42
CA GLU A 84 -23.69 -23.92 -8.38
C GLU A 84 -23.54 -25.20 -7.58
N GLU A 85 -24.53 -26.10 -7.69
CA GLU A 85 -24.44 -27.43 -7.12
C GLU A 85 -23.12 -28.03 -7.62
N GLU A 86 -22.13 -28.08 -6.74
CA GLU A 86 -20.89 -28.80 -7.00
C GLU A 86 -21.31 -30.20 -7.48
N ASP A 87 -21.01 -30.54 -8.74
CA ASP A 87 -21.34 -31.85 -9.27
C ASP A 87 -20.46 -32.90 -8.60
N LYS A 88 -20.95 -33.40 -7.47
CA LYS A 88 -20.38 -34.45 -6.62
C LYS A 88 -20.29 -35.79 -7.34
N HIS A 89 -20.77 -35.91 -8.59
CA HIS A 89 -20.81 -37.15 -9.34
C HIS A 89 -19.79 -37.11 -10.49
N PRO A 90 -18.53 -37.51 -10.25
CA PRO A 90 -17.55 -37.64 -11.32
C PRO A 90 -18.03 -38.53 -12.47
N GLU A 91 -18.87 -39.53 -12.18
CA GLU A 91 -19.52 -40.38 -13.19
C GLU A 91 -20.47 -39.60 -14.11
N LYS A 92 -21.24 -38.65 -13.58
CA LYS A 92 -22.14 -37.80 -14.40
C LYS A 92 -21.35 -36.85 -15.27
N ARG A 93 -20.23 -36.30 -14.77
CA ARG A 93 -19.31 -35.48 -15.57
C ARG A 93 -18.70 -36.26 -16.73
N MET A 94 -18.22 -37.47 -16.48
CA MET A 94 -17.67 -38.33 -17.53
C MET A 94 -18.74 -38.65 -18.58
N LYS A 95 -19.96 -38.99 -18.15
CA LYS A 95 -21.08 -39.26 -19.06
C LYS A 95 -21.49 -38.02 -19.86
N ALA A 96 -21.52 -36.84 -19.25
CA ALA A 96 -21.85 -35.58 -19.92
C ALA A 96 -20.76 -35.19 -20.93
N ALA A 97 -19.48 -35.33 -20.57
CA ALA A 97 -18.36 -35.09 -21.46
C ALA A 97 -18.39 -36.05 -22.67
N TYR A 98 -18.63 -37.34 -22.43
CA TYR A 98 -18.77 -38.32 -23.52
C TYR A 98 -19.98 -38.04 -24.41
N ALA A 99 -21.12 -37.64 -23.84
CA ALA A 99 -22.31 -37.27 -24.61
C ALA A 99 -22.08 -36.02 -25.49
N ALA A 100 -21.37 -35.02 -24.97
CA ALA A 100 -20.99 -33.83 -25.74
C ALA A 100 -20.04 -34.19 -26.89
N PHE A 101 -19.08 -35.09 -26.63
CA PHE A 101 -18.17 -35.62 -27.64
C PHE A 101 -18.91 -36.42 -28.72
N GLU A 102 -19.84 -37.30 -28.33
CA GLU A 102 -20.68 -38.06 -29.27
C GLU A 102 -21.50 -37.13 -30.15
N ALA A 103 -22.17 -36.12 -29.57
CA ALA A 103 -22.98 -35.17 -30.33
C ALA A 103 -22.17 -34.37 -31.36
N ALA A 104 -20.93 -34.02 -31.04
CA ALA A 104 -20.05 -33.26 -31.93
C ALA A 104 -19.50 -34.10 -33.10
N ASN A 105 -19.15 -35.36 -32.85
CA ASN A 105 -18.44 -36.20 -33.83
C ASN A 105 -19.36 -37.10 -34.67
N LEU A 106 -20.53 -37.51 -34.13
CA LEU A 106 -21.47 -38.38 -34.84
C LEU A 106 -21.92 -37.81 -36.21
N PRO A 107 -22.20 -36.50 -36.38
CA PRO A 107 -22.54 -35.93 -37.68
C PRO A 107 -21.42 -36.06 -38.71
N ARG A 108 -20.17 -35.93 -38.27
CA ARG A 108 -18.98 -36.08 -39.13
C ARG A 108 -18.84 -37.52 -39.62
N ILE A 109 -18.91 -38.49 -38.71
CA ILE A 109 -18.82 -39.92 -39.05
C ILE A 109 -19.97 -40.34 -39.97
N LYS A 110 -21.18 -39.79 -39.74
CA LYS A 110 -22.34 -40.03 -40.61
C LYS A 110 -22.14 -39.47 -42.02
N ALA A 111 -21.49 -38.31 -42.16
CA ALA A 111 -21.17 -37.73 -43.46
C ALA A 111 -20.10 -38.54 -44.21
N GLU A 112 -19.11 -39.08 -43.49
CA GLU A 112 -18.05 -39.92 -44.06
C GLU A 112 -18.56 -41.33 -44.44
N ASN A 113 -19.50 -41.89 -43.67
CA ASN A 113 -19.98 -43.27 -43.84
C ASN A 113 -21.53 -43.37 -43.79
N PRO A 114 -22.26 -42.88 -44.81
CA PRO A 114 -23.71 -42.78 -44.78
C PRO A 114 -24.46 -44.13 -44.85
N THR A 115 -23.79 -45.21 -45.25
CA THR A 115 -24.39 -46.55 -45.44
C THR A 115 -24.39 -47.41 -44.17
N LEU A 116 -23.64 -47.01 -43.14
CA LEU A 116 -23.49 -47.78 -41.90
C LEU A 116 -24.66 -47.53 -40.93
N ARG A 117 -24.89 -48.49 -40.02
CA ARG A 117 -25.90 -48.38 -38.96
C ARG A 117 -25.34 -47.63 -37.75
N LEU A 118 -26.24 -47.09 -36.92
CA LEU A 118 -25.87 -46.33 -35.72
C LEU A 118 -24.91 -47.07 -34.76
N SER A 119 -25.07 -48.39 -34.60
CA SER A 119 -24.17 -49.19 -33.78
C SER A 119 -22.75 -49.23 -34.31
N GLN A 120 -22.59 -49.21 -35.64
CA GLN A 120 -21.29 -49.20 -36.31
C GLN A 120 -20.65 -47.81 -36.22
N TRP A 121 -21.43 -46.73 -36.35
CA TRP A 121 -20.92 -45.37 -36.12
C TRP A 121 -20.42 -45.17 -34.69
N LYS A 122 -21.15 -45.66 -33.67
CA LYS A 122 -20.69 -45.63 -32.27
C LYS A 122 -19.44 -46.49 -32.05
N GLN A 123 -19.31 -47.60 -32.78
CA GLN A 123 -18.11 -48.43 -32.71
C GLN A 123 -16.89 -47.72 -33.29
N ILE A 124 -17.05 -46.96 -34.39
CA ILE A 124 -15.98 -46.12 -34.97
C ILE A 124 -15.59 -45.02 -33.97
N LEU A 125 -16.57 -44.33 -33.41
CA LEU A 125 -16.37 -43.26 -32.42
C LEU A 125 -15.59 -43.70 -31.17
N ASN A 126 -15.73 -44.95 -30.74
CA ASN A 126 -15.02 -45.51 -29.58
C ASN A 126 -13.62 -46.05 -29.91
N LYS A 127 -13.32 -46.17 -31.20
CA LYS A 127 -12.08 -46.76 -31.71
C LYS A 127 -11.06 -45.70 -32.12
N ASP A 128 -11.56 -44.52 -32.47
CA ASP A 128 -10.81 -43.26 -32.60
C ASP A 128 -10.54 -42.64 -31.22
#